data_AF-A0A932SXI9-F1
#
_entry.id   AF-A0A932SXI9-F1
#
_cell.length_a   1.000
_cell.length_b   1.000
_cell.length_c   1.000
_cell.angle_alpha   90.00
_cell.angle_beta   90.00
_cell.angle_gamma   90.00
#
_symmetry.space_group_name_H-M   'P 1'
#
loop_
_entity.id
_entity.type
_entity.pdbx_description
1 polymer ?
#
loop_
_entity_poly.entity_id
_entity_poly.type
_entity_poly.pdbx_seq_one_letter_code
_entity_poly.pdbx_strand_id
1 'polypeptide(L)' 'RLGVDTRPFFIGMHEQPVLRERGLFHGESYPVSERITRQGLYLPSGLTLTASQAEEVCQAVRKVVS' A
#
# COMPACT_ATOMS: atom_id res chain seq x y z
N ARG A 1 10.62 0.54 16.04
CA ARG A 1 10.58 0.01 14.64
C ARG A 1 10.88 -1.49 14.70
N LEU A 2 10.19 -2.33 13.93
CA LEU A 2 10.26 -3.80 14.03
C LEU A 2 11.13 -4.48 12.95
N GLY A 3 11.86 -3.72 12.13
CA GLY A 3 12.77 -4.28 11.11
C GLY A 3 12.09 -4.78 9.83
N VAL A 4 10.81 -4.47 9.62
CA VAL A 4 10.04 -4.85 8.42
C VAL A 4 9.80 -3.61 7.57
N ASP A 5 10.37 -3.58 6.39
CA ASP A 5 10.09 -2.54 5.40
C ASP A 5 8.75 -2.77 4.71
N THR A 6 8.06 -1.68 4.42
CA THR A 6 6.76 -1.70 3.73
C THR A 6 6.76 -0.69 2.59
N ARG A 7 5.88 -0.87 1.61
CA ARG A 7 5.61 0.14 0.59
C ARG A 7 4.17 0.61 0.66
N PRO A 8 3.87 1.91 0.51
CA PRO A 8 2.48 2.36 0.40
C PRO A 8 1.81 1.72 -0.81
N PHE A 9 0.50 1.51 -0.74
CA PHE A 9 -0.29 1.13 -1.90
C PHE A 9 -0.26 2.24 -2.96
N PHE A 10 -0.45 1.88 -4.22
CA PHE A 10 -0.44 2.87 -5.30
C PHE A 10 -1.58 3.87 -5.16
N ILE A 11 -1.30 5.11 -5.54
CA ILE A 11 -2.30 6.16 -5.66
C ILE A 11 -3.15 5.90 -6.90
N GLY A 12 -4.47 5.94 -6.73
CA GLY A 12 -5.44 5.83 -7.83
C GLY A 12 -5.16 6.86 -8.93
N MET A 13 -5.37 6.48 -10.19
CA MET A 13 -5.02 7.32 -11.34
C MET A 13 -5.69 8.70 -11.29
N HIS A 14 -6.93 8.76 -10.80
CA HIS A 14 -7.70 10.00 -10.64
C HIS A 14 -7.12 10.97 -9.59
N GLU A 15 -6.31 10.47 -8.65
CA GLU A 15 -5.62 11.29 -7.65
C GLU A 15 -4.19 11.68 -8.08
N GLN A 16 -3.66 11.13 -9.18
CA GLN A 16 -2.30 11.45 -9.62
C GLN A 16 -2.20 12.85 -10.25
N PRO A 17 -1.29 13.73 -9.75
CA PRO A 17 -1.18 15.12 -10.23
C PRO A 17 -1.00 15.24 -11.75
N VAL A 18 -0.10 14.45 -12.33
CA VAL A 18 0.20 14.49 -13.77
C VAL A 18 -1.02 14.14 -14.66
N LEU A 19 -1.95 13.32 -14.16
CA LEU A 19 -3.16 12.94 -14.92
C LEU A 19 -4.24 14.02 -14.76
N ARG A 20 -4.37 14.60 -13.56
CA ARG A 20 -5.27 15.73 -13.32
C ARG A 20 -4.86 16.98 -14.10
N GLU A 21 -3.56 17.27 -14.19
CA GLU A 21 -3.01 18.37 -14.99
C GLU A 21 -3.28 18.20 -16.50
N ARG A 22 -3.44 16.95 -16.96
CA ARG A 22 -3.87 16.63 -18.33
C ARG A 22 -5.39 16.72 -18.54
N GLY A 23 -6.14 17.15 -17.53
CA GLY A 23 -7.60 17.24 -17.60
C GLY A 23 -8.33 15.90 -17.48
N LEU A 24 -7.64 14.83 -17.07
CA LEU A 24 -8.26 13.51 -16.90
C LEU A 24 -8.94 13.39 -15.53
N PHE A 25 -10.01 12.58 -15.47
CA PHE A 25 -10.75 12.22 -14.25
C PHE A 25 -11.41 13.40 -13.51
N HIS A 26 -11.72 14.49 -14.20
CA HIS A 26 -12.32 15.67 -13.57
C HIS A 26 -13.73 15.40 -13.05
N GLY A 27 -13.96 15.66 -11.76
CA GLY A 27 -15.27 15.44 -11.11
C GLY A 27 -15.57 13.98 -10.78
N GLU A 28 -14.64 13.06 -11.04
CA GLU A 28 -14.79 11.64 -10.74
C GLU A 28 -14.33 11.31 -9.32
N SER A 29 -14.95 10.30 -8.70
CA SER A 29 -14.54 9.74 -7.42
C SER A 29 -14.59 8.22 -7.46
N TYR A 30 -13.61 7.60 -6.81
CA TYR A 30 -13.47 6.15 -6.72
C TYR A 30 -13.26 5.75 -5.26
N PRO A 31 -14.32 5.73 -4.43
CA PRO A 31 -14.20 5.62 -2.97
C PRO A 31 -13.42 4.39 -2.49
N VAL A 32 -13.54 3.28 -3.21
CA VAL A 32 -12.79 2.06 -2.90
C VAL A 32 -11.29 2.24 -3.16
N SER A 33 -10.92 2.84 -4.30
CA SER A 33 -9.53 3.11 -4.68
C SER A 33 -8.89 4.14 -3.74
N GLU A 34 -9.63 5.19 -3.40
CA GLU A 34 -9.21 6.23 -2.44
C GLU A 34 -8.94 5.61 -1.06
N ARG A 35 -9.86 4.77 -0.56
CA ARG A 35 -9.71 4.10 0.73
C ARG A 35 -8.48 3.21 0.79
N ILE A 36 -8.26 2.36 -0.21
CA ILE A 36 -7.09 1.46 -0.23
C ILE A 36 -5.77 2.21 -0.45
N THR A 37 -5.77 3.35 -1.16
CA THR A 37 -4.59 4.21 -1.29
C THR A 37 -4.16 4.75 0.07
N ARG A 38 -5.12 5.22 0.89
CA ARG A 38 -4.80 5.83 2.20
C ARG A 38 -4.46 4.82 3.30
N GLN A 39 -4.95 3.59 3.21
CA GLN A 39 -4.83 2.58 4.27
C GLN A 39 -3.98 1.36 3.88
N GLY A 40 -3.77 1.16 2.58
CA GLY A 40 -3.10 -0.02 2.05
C GLY A 40 -1.59 0.12 2.02
N LEU A 41 -0.93 -1.03 2.16
CA LEU A 41 0.50 -1.17 2.04
C LEU A 41 0.86 -2.57 1.53
N TYR A 42 2.02 -2.68 0.91
CA TYR A 42 2.64 -3.95 0.55
C TYR A 42 3.61 -4.37 1.65
N LEU A 43 3.49 -5.64 2.05
CA LEU A 43 4.44 -6.33 2.91
C LEU A 43 5.54 -6.99 2.07
N PRO A 44 6.68 -7.37 2.67
CA PRO A 44 7.69 -8.17 1.97
C PRO A 44 7.09 -9.46 1.40
N SER A 45 7.25 -9.67 0.11
CA SER A 45 6.74 -10.85 -0.62
C SER A 45 7.62 -11.23 -1.81
N GLY A 46 8.91 -10.88 -1.75
CA GLY A 46 9.87 -11.15 -2.84
C GLY A 46 10.26 -12.63 -2.90
N LEU A 47 10.76 -13.07 -4.07
CA LEU A 47 11.15 -14.47 -4.30
C LEU A 47 12.27 -14.98 -3.38
N THR A 48 13.06 -14.08 -2.79
CA THR A 48 14.14 -14.41 -1.86
C THR A 48 13.67 -14.46 -0.40
N LEU A 49 12.40 -14.20 -0.13
CA LEU A 49 11.84 -14.22 1.22
C LEU A 49 11.76 -15.67 1.72
N THR A 50 12.40 -15.93 2.86
CA THR A 50 12.32 -17.23 3.52
C THR A 50 11.02 -17.36 4.34
N ALA A 51 10.61 -18.59 4.64
CA ALA A 51 9.44 -18.84 5.49
C ALA A 51 9.58 -18.22 6.89
N SER A 52 10.78 -18.25 7.48
CA SER A 52 11.04 -17.64 8.79
C SER A 52 10.90 -16.11 8.76
N GLN A 53 11.40 -15.46 7.70
CA GLN A 53 11.19 -14.02 7.52
C GLN A 53 9.72 -13.67 7.30
N ALA A 54 8.96 -14.51 6.58
CA ALA A 54 7.52 -14.32 6.42
C ALA A 54 6.79 -14.41 7.78
N GLU A 55 7.19 -15.35 8.65
CA GLU A 55 6.65 -15.44 10.00
C GLU A 55 7.00 -14.20 10.84
N GLU A 56 8.23 -13.71 10.77
CA GLU A 56 8.64 -12.45 11.43
C GLU A 56 7.78 -11.26 10.99
N VAL A 57 7.49 -11.15 9.69
CA VAL A 57 6.58 -10.14 9.14
C VAL A 57 5.18 -10.30 9.73
N CYS A 58 4.62 -11.51 9.76
CA CYS A 58 3.30 -11.78 10.33
C CYS A 58 3.21 -11.39 11.81
N GLN A 59 4.23 -11.73 12.60
CA GLN A 59 4.29 -11.37 14.03
C GLN A 59 4.42 -9.86 14.23
N ALA A 60 5.24 -9.19 13.41
CA ALA A 60 5.39 -7.75 13.45
C ALA A 60 4.06 -7.03 13.15
N VAL A 61 3.32 -7.50 12.13
CA VAL A 61 1.99 -6.96 11.81
C VAL A 61 1.04 -7.17 12.98
N ARG A 62 0.90 -8.41 13.49
CA ARG A 62 0.02 -8.71 14.64
C ARG A 62 0.29 -7.79 15.82
N LYS A 63 1.55 -7.52 16.15
CA LYS A 63 1.93 -6.63 17.26
C LYS A 63 1.48 -5.18 17.09
N VAL A 64 1.26 -4.72 15.87
CA VAL A 64 0.91 -3.32 15.57
C VAL A 64 -0.60 -3.14 15.36
N VAL A 65 -1.29 -4.16 14.84
CA VAL A 65 -2.74 -4.07 14.57
C VAL A 65 -3.65 -4.73 15.61
N SER A 66 -3.10 -5.54 16.52
CA SER A 66 -3.84 -6.10 17.67
C SER A 66 -3.76 -5.16 18.87
#